data_AF-A0A7S0CZI0-F1
#
_entry.id   AF-A0A7S0CZI0-F1
#
_cell.length_a   1.000
_cell.length_b   1.000
_cell.length_c   1.000
_cell.angle_alpha   90.00
_cell.angle_beta   90.00
_cell.angle_gamma   90.00
#
_symmetry.space_group_name_H-M   'P 1'
#
loop_
_entity.id
_entity.type
_entity.pdbx_description
1 polymer ?
#
loop_
_entity_poly.entity_id
_entity_poly.type
_entity_poly.pdbx_seq_one_letter_code
_entity_poly.pdbx_strand_id
1 'polypeptide(L)'
;ADSCDVFAGVVCTLRMKGGGFGVVDLFVDYHLSIGFSHIWLYFDDIHDDSWKEVKDYSEERLTIIRRSQSEREKVWTNDSPDLIKRLGGIGVTRDHVTARQILNASEALKTALKAPENSSRHVEYLVHIDIDELFYTKSNSIIPHFRWLKSQGIHHITYANHEGIPHRTDIDNYFTQITLFRRNLLTLSLSPSTKKSVSFFTSRTPHHQYFLFYDNGKSAVRVQPGVFPKNVHGWSLPRPEMGQGMQSEGKSKRMVSALVDARNLNLKGYVDVRDPCILHYPVCGERWLRSKYEILGPFPTHWPSLERKVNIPPCFHLDARKAATSPKPTEKLKDLFLSQVILSDNLEISKQIASGTCMRITDIASRRTRKVKGSKNSTPVSEKSREREDISGKSVEESSEKFLVLKPESKESGESAEFSEKCLDLKDETQKSVKSGRGDGLNALAMDKTWLISQIAREFLVTGTTKVRS
;
A
#
# COMPACT_ATOMS: atom_id res chain seq x y z
N ALA A 1 14.55 -6.88 -28.86
CA ALA A 1 14.60 -5.39 -28.82
C ALA A 1 14.27 -4.91 -27.40
N ASP A 2 14.88 -5.53 -26.39
CA ASP A 2 14.22 -5.78 -25.09
C ASP A 2 14.96 -5.19 -23.88
N SER A 3 15.50 -3.97 -23.99
CA SER A 3 16.24 -3.31 -22.91
C SER A 3 15.65 -1.98 -22.45
N CYS A 4 14.35 -1.75 -22.62
CA CYS A 4 13.72 -0.61 -21.94
C CYS A 4 13.47 -0.99 -20.49
N ASP A 5 14.44 -0.69 -19.64
CA ASP A 5 14.27 -0.72 -18.18
C ASP A 5 13.05 0.09 -17.79
N VAL A 6 12.21 -0.50 -16.93
CA VAL A 6 11.03 0.17 -16.38
C VAL A 6 11.40 0.69 -15.02
N PHE A 7 11.33 2.01 -14.86
CA PHE A 7 11.66 2.69 -13.62
C PHE A 7 10.39 2.91 -12.80
N ALA A 8 10.46 2.60 -11.51
CA ALA A 8 9.39 2.86 -10.56
C ALA A 8 9.91 3.70 -9.41
N GLY A 9 9.09 4.62 -8.92
CA GLY A 9 9.40 5.46 -7.77
C GLY A 9 8.38 5.32 -6.65
N VAL A 10 8.79 5.74 -5.45
CA VAL A 10 7.94 5.79 -4.26
C VAL A 10 7.72 7.25 -3.86
N VAL A 11 6.48 7.60 -3.52
CA VAL A 11 6.18 8.82 -2.77
C VAL A 11 5.67 8.46 -1.38
N CYS A 12 6.25 9.08 -0.37
CA CYS A 12 5.88 8.90 1.03
C CYS A 12 5.80 10.25 1.73
N THR A 13 4.75 10.45 2.52
CA THR A 13 4.65 11.55 3.47
C THR A 13 4.80 10.98 4.87
N LEU A 14 5.66 11.57 5.69
CA LEU A 14 5.93 11.09 7.02
C LEU A 14 6.00 12.22 8.05
N ARG A 15 5.68 11.82 9.28
CA ARG A 15 5.89 12.60 10.50
C ARG A 15 6.20 11.63 11.62
N MET A 16 7.38 11.78 12.21
CA MET A 16 7.90 10.94 13.28
C MET A 16 8.22 11.83 14.48
N LYS A 17 7.81 11.39 15.68
CA LYS A 17 8.08 12.11 16.93
C LYS A 17 9.16 11.37 17.70
N GLY A 18 10.23 12.06 18.07
CA GLY A 18 11.29 11.51 18.92
C GLY A 18 12.35 10.66 18.19
N GLY A 19 12.56 10.89 16.89
CA GLY A 19 13.50 10.14 16.05
C GLY A 19 12.81 9.01 15.27
N GLY A 20 13.36 8.64 14.11
CA GLY A 20 12.79 7.61 13.23
C GLY A 20 13.08 6.18 13.68
N PHE A 21 13.89 5.97 14.73
CA PHE A 21 14.32 4.64 15.20
C PHE A 21 14.93 3.77 14.09
N GLY A 22 15.61 4.40 13.12
CA GLY A 22 16.18 3.73 11.96
C GLY A 22 15.14 3.20 10.97
N VAL A 23 13.85 3.47 11.18
CA VAL A 23 12.76 3.08 10.28
C VAL A 23 12.84 3.84 8.98
N VAL A 24 13.20 5.14 9.01
CA VAL A 24 13.28 5.96 7.79
C VAL A 24 14.46 5.53 6.94
N ASP A 25 15.62 5.26 7.55
CA ASP A 25 16.77 4.67 6.85
C ASP A 25 16.40 3.32 6.22
N LEU A 26 15.76 2.42 6.98
CA LEU A 26 15.40 1.11 6.47
C LEU A 26 14.34 1.18 5.38
N PHE A 27 13.35 2.06 5.49
CA PHE A 27 12.35 2.30 4.45
C PHE A 27 13.02 2.64 3.12
N VAL A 28 13.96 3.60 3.12
CA VAL A 28 14.68 4.00 1.92
C VAL A 28 15.55 2.87 1.41
N ASP A 29 16.38 2.30 2.28
CA ASP A 29 17.32 1.22 1.96
C ASP A 29 16.63 0.01 1.32
N TYR A 30 15.54 -0.45 1.93
CA TYR A 30 14.75 -1.59 1.45
C TYR A 30 14.12 -1.30 0.07
N HIS A 31 13.46 -0.16 -0.13
CA HIS A 31 12.82 0.10 -1.42
C HIS A 31 13.87 0.27 -2.54
N LEU A 32 15.01 0.91 -2.24
CA LEU A 32 16.10 1.03 -3.20
C LEU A 32 16.78 -0.32 -3.52
N SER A 33 16.79 -1.28 -2.58
CA SER A 33 17.39 -2.61 -2.79
C SER A 33 16.56 -3.50 -3.69
N ILE A 34 15.24 -3.42 -3.60
CA ILE A 34 14.33 -4.20 -4.45
C ILE A 34 14.11 -3.57 -5.82
N GLY A 35 14.80 -2.46 -6.13
CA GLY A 35 14.86 -1.89 -7.48
C GLY A 35 14.00 -0.66 -7.72
N PHE A 36 13.47 0.01 -6.70
CA PHE A 36 12.94 1.37 -6.90
C PHE A 36 14.11 2.31 -7.29
N SER A 37 13.89 3.13 -8.31
CA SER A 37 14.93 4.02 -8.84
C SER A 37 15.00 5.34 -8.07
N HIS A 38 13.85 5.84 -7.61
CA HIS A 38 13.76 7.11 -6.90
C HIS A 38 12.70 7.10 -5.79
N ILE A 39 12.95 7.85 -4.71
CA ILE A 39 12.02 8.03 -3.60
C ILE A 39 11.85 9.52 -3.30
N TRP A 40 10.61 10.00 -3.23
CA TRP A 40 10.26 11.32 -2.72
C TRP A 40 9.76 11.21 -1.27
N LEU A 41 10.51 11.77 -0.32
CA LEU A 41 10.14 11.81 1.09
C LEU A 41 9.72 13.21 1.52
N TYR A 42 8.45 13.35 1.89
CA TYR A 42 7.88 14.59 2.39
C TYR A 42 7.80 14.57 3.92
N PHE A 43 8.56 15.44 4.57
CA PHE A 43 8.51 15.62 6.02
C PHE A 43 7.45 16.66 6.37
N ASP A 44 6.35 16.21 6.96
CA ASP A 44 5.20 17.05 7.31
C ASP A 44 5.50 18.01 8.49
N ASP A 45 6.58 17.75 9.22
CA ASP A 45 7.05 18.56 10.34
C ASP A 45 8.52 18.93 10.10
N ILE A 46 8.82 20.24 10.06
CA ILE A 46 10.18 20.73 9.78
C ILE A 46 11.17 20.39 10.90
N HIS A 47 10.64 20.12 12.10
CA HIS A 47 11.38 19.72 13.29
C HIS A 47 11.51 18.19 13.43
N ASP A 48 10.94 17.41 12.50
CA ASP A 48 11.11 15.97 12.48
C ASP A 48 12.55 15.62 12.10
N ASP A 49 13.38 15.31 13.09
CA ASP A 49 14.80 15.01 12.91
C ASP A 49 15.10 13.68 12.22
N SER A 50 14.09 12.86 11.90
CA SER A 50 14.30 11.57 11.23
C SER A 50 14.85 11.71 9.80
N TRP A 51 14.78 12.89 9.17
CA TRP A 51 15.45 13.15 7.89
C TRP A 51 16.98 12.99 7.98
N LYS A 52 17.56 13.18 9.17
CA LYS A 52 19.00 13.03 9.41
C LYS A 52 19.47 11.59 9.18
N GLU A 53 18.57 10.61 9.29
CA GLU A 53 18.85 9.19 9.04
C GLU A 53 19.16 8.91 7.56
N VAL A 54 18.62 9.73 6.66
CA VAL A 54 18.67 9.53 5.21
C VAL A 54 19.36 10.66 4.44
N LYS A 55 19.96 11.63 5.15
CA LYS A 55 20.64 12.78 4.54
C LYS A 55 21.84 12.43 3.67
N ASP A 56 22.43 11.25 3.85
CA ASP A 56 23.65 10.82 3.16
C ASP A 56 23.34 9.98 1.89
N TYR A 57 22.06 9.77 1.55
CA TYR A 57 21.67 9.16 0.28
C TYR A 57 21.84 10.15 -0.87
N SER A 58 22.20 9.64 -2.05
CA SER A 58 22.34 10.46 -3.26
C SER A 58 21.01 11.12 -3.64
N GLU A 59 21.06 12.41 -3.99
CA GLU A 59 19.91 13.17 -4.53
C GLU A 59 19.39 12.62 -5.88
N GLU A 60 20.15 11.74 -6.52
CA GLU A 60 19.74 10.99 -7.69
C GLU A 60 18.71 9.90 -7.35
N ARG A 61 18.76 9.33 -6.14
CA ARG A 61 17.87 8.24 -5.70
C ARG A 61 16.87 8.67 -4.64
N LEU A 62 17.11 9.78 -3.95
CA LEU A 62 16.26 10.27 -2.88
C LEU A 62 16.07 11.79 -2.96
N THR A 63 14.82 12.25 -3.05
CA THR A 63 14.47 13.66 -2.84
C THR A 63 13.90 13.82 -1.43
N ILE A 64 14.55 14.64 -0.60
CA ILE A 64 14.08 15.00 0.75
C ILE A 64 13.39 16.36 0.67
N ILE A 65 12.10 16.40 0.95
CA ILE A 65 11.29 17.63 0.97
C ILE A 65 10.98 18.00 2.42
N ARG A 66 11.58 19.09 2.88
CA ARG A 66 11.34 19.70 4.20
C ARG A 66 10.89 21.12 3.98
N ARG A 67 9.62 21.40 4.24
CA ARG A 67 9.04 22.73 4.08
C ARG A 67 8.25 23.10 5.32
N SER A 68 8.30 24.37 5.69
CA SER A 68 7.36 24.95 6.64
C SER A 68 5.93 24.87 6.10
N GLN A 69 4.93 25.05 6.97
CA GLN A 69 3.54 25.04 6.55
C GLN A 69 3.24 26.08 5.46
N SER A 70 3.76 27.30 5.61
CA SER A 70 3.52 28.39 4.65
C SER A 70 4.17 28.14 3.29
N GLU A 71 5.36 27.53 3.25
CA GLU A 71 6.00 27.14 1.99
C GLU A 71 5.22 26.05 1.25
N ARG A 72 4.71 25.04 1.97
CA ARG A 72 3.86 24.01 1.38
C ARG A 72 2.59 24.59 0.78
N GLU A 73 1.90 25.44 1.52
CA GLU A 73 0.67 26.08 1.06
C GLU A 73 0.89 26.91 -0.21
N LYS A 74 2.02 27.62 -0.32
CA LYS A 74 2.41 28.34 -1.54
C LYS A 74 2.61 27.38 -2.71
N VAL A 75 3.38 26.30 -2.54
CA VAL A 75 3.62 25.31 -3.59
C VAL A 75 2.30 24.68 -4.04
N TRP A 76 1.48 24.22 -3.11
CA TRP A 76 0.22 23.57 -3.45
C TRP A 76 -0.77 24.52 -4.14
N THR A 77 -0.83 25.79 -3.70
CA THR A 77 -1.72 26.81 -4.29
C THR A 77 -1.32 27.13 -5.72
N ASN A 78 -0.01 27.22 -5.98
CA ASN A 78 0.51 27.52 -7.31
C ASN A 78 0.39 26.31 -8.24
N ASP A 79 0.75 25.13 -7.76
CA ASP A 79 0.86 23.95 -8.62
C ASP A 79 -0.48 23.25 -8.80
N SER A 80 -1.32 23.18 -7.75
CA SER A 80 -2.50 22.31 -7.68
C SER A 80 -3.77 23.03 -7.18
N PRO A 81 -4.13 24.22 -7.70
CA PRO A 81 -5.27 25.01 -7.18
C PRO A 81 -6.60 24.24 -7.26
N ASP A 82 -6.84 23.50 -8.34
CA ASP A 82 -8.05 22.68 -8.51
C ASP A 82 -8.14 21.56 -7.47
N LEU A 83 -7.01 20.94 -7.13
CA LEU A 83 -6.97 19.86 -6.14
C LEU A 83 -7.24 20.39 -4.73
N ILE A 84 -6.66 21.55 -4.38
CA ILE A 84 -6.98 22.24 -3.12
C ILE A 84 -8.48 22.54 -3.05
N LYS A 85 -9.06 23.09 -4.12
CA LYS A 85 -10.50 23.40 -4.18
C LYS A 85 -11.34 22.14 -3.95
N ARG A 86 -11.00 21.02 -4.59
CA ARG A 86 -11.69 19.73 -4.41
C ARG A 86 -11.51 19.13 -3.00
N LEU A 87 -10.39 19.43 -2.34
CA LEU A 87 -10.14 19.02 -0.96
C LEU A 87 -10.87 19.91 0.07
N GLY A 88 -11.59 20.93 -0.35
CA GLY A 88 -12.32 21.85 0.54
C GLY A 88 -11.54 23.10 0.94
N GLY A 89 -10.47 23.44 0.21
CA GLY A 89 -9.68 24.65 0.42
C GLY A 89 -8.48 24.48 1.36
N ILE A 90 -7.67 25.54 1.46
CA ILE A 90 -6.35 25.48 2.12
C ILE A 90 -6.45 25.13 3.62
N GLY A 91 -7.50 25.60 4.30
CA GLY A 91 -7.74 25.30 5.72
C GLY A 91 -7.88 23.80 5.98
N VAL A 92 -8.65 23.09 5.15
CA VAL A 92 -8.79 21.63 5.25
C VAL A 92 -7.45 20.95 4.96
N THR A 93 -6.70 21.44 3.97
CA THR A 93 -5.40 20.83 3.63
C THR A 93 -4.35 21.00 4.72
N ARG A 94 -4.39 22.10 5.49
CA ARG A 94 -3.50 22.31 6.63
C ARG A 94 -3.77 21.31 7.73
N ASP A 95 -5.04 21.10 8.07
CA ASP A 95 -5.42 20.40 9.30
C ASP A 95 -5.49 18.87 9.11
N HIS A 96 -5.63 18.38 7.87
CA HIS A 96 -5.80 16.95 7.60
C HIS A 96 -4.60 16.29 6.90
N VAL A 97 -4.04 15.27 7.56
CA VAL A 97 -2.92 14.46 7.03
C VAL A 97 -3.22 13.86 5.65
N THR A 98 -4.43 13.34 5.45
CA THR A 98 -4.85 12.73 4.17
C THR A 98 -4.80 13.73 3.01
N ALA A 99 -5.18 14.99 3.27
CA ALA A 99 -5.15 16.03 2.24
C ALA A 99 -3.71 16.42 1.87
N ARG A 100 -2.81 16.51 2.86
CA ARG A 100 -1.37 16.75 2.63
C ARG A 100 -0.72 15.62 1.86
N GLN A 101 -1.01 14.37 2.22
CA GLN A 101 -0.57 13.17 1.49
C GLN A 101 -0.99 13.20 0.01
N ILE A 102 -2.24 13.56 -0.28
CA ILE A 102 -2.76 13.71 -1.65
C ILE A 102 -1.99 14.80 -2.41
N LEU A 103 -1.74 15.96 -1.80
CA LEU A 103 -1.02 17.05 -2.44
C LEU A 103 0.45 16.72 -2.68
N ASN A 104 1.12 16.08 -1.72
CA ASN A 104 2.51 15.61 -1.85
C ASN A 104 2.64 14.56 -2.95
N ALA A 105 1.71 13.60 -3.03
CA ALA A 105 1.66 12.63 -4.13
C ALA A 105 1.45 13.31 -5.49
N SER A 106 0.62 14.36 -5.54
CA SER A 106 0.45 15.16 -6.77
C SER A 106 1.71 15.93 -7.16
N GLU A 107 2.47 16.43 -6.19
CA GLU A 107 3.74 17.13 -6.44
C GLU A 107 4.80 16.15 -6.97
N ALA A 108 4.95 14.99 -6.33
CA ALA A 108 5.87 13.94 -6.77
C ALA A 108 5.56 13.49 -8.21
N LEU A 109 4.28 13.30 -8.54
CA LEU A 109 3.86 12.96 -9.90
C LEU A 109 4.27 14.03 -10.92
N LYS A 110 4.14 15.32 -10.58
CA LYS A 110 4.56 16.43 -11.46
C LYS A 110 6.07 16.51 -11.62
N THR A 111 6.81 16.28 -10.56
CA THR A 111 8.28 16.20 -10.61
C THR A 111 8.73 15.03 -11.49
N ALA A 112 8.12 13.85 -11.33
CA ALA A 112 8.37 12.69 -12.16
C ALA A 112 8.05 12.95 -13.64
N LEU A 113 6.94 13.64 -13.94
CA LEU A 113 6.56 14.01 -15.32
C LEU A 113 7.56 14.94 -16.00
N LYS A 114 8.22 15.81 -15.24
CA LYS A 114 9.19 16.80 -15.74
C LYS A 114 10.62 16.25 -15.80
N ALA A 115 10.87 15.06 -15.26
CA ALA A 115 12.20 14.48 -15.21
C ALA A 115 12.64 14.05 -16.63
N PRO A 116 13.85 14.44 -17.09
CA PRO A 116 14.40 13.98 -18.36
C PRO A 116 14.49 12.45 -18.41
N GLU A 117 14.21 11.81 -19.55
CA GLU A 117 14.19 10.34 -19.69
C GLU A 117 15.50 9.65 -19.27
N ASN A 118 16.63 10.35 -19.41
CA ASN A 118 17.96 9.88 -19.02
C ASN A 118 18.31 10.16 -17.54
N SER A 119 17.39 10.73 -16.76
CA SER A 119 17.58 11.01 -15.33
C SER A 119 17.14 9.82 -14.48
N SER A 120 17.84 9.56 -13.37
CA SER A 120 17.39 8.64 -12.31
C SER A 120 16.04 9.03 -11.68
N ARG A 121 15.60 10.29 -11.88
CA ARG A 121 14.29 10.80 -11.45
C ARG A 121 13.16 10.49 -12.44
N HIS A 122 13.49 10.00 -13.64
CA HIS A 122 12.51 9.49 -14.58
C HIS A 122 11.94 8.18 -14.05
N VAL A 123 10.65 8.19 -13.76
CA VAL A 123 9.93 6.99 -13.33
C VAL A 123 8.69 6.82 -14.20
N GLU A 124 8.46 5.60 -14.66
CA GLU A 124 7.28 5.24 -15.45
C GLU A 124 6.09 4.92 -14.55
N TYR A 125 6.34 4.41 -13.34
CA TYR A 125 5.33 4.15 -12.34
C TYR A 125 5.65 4.86 -11.02
N LEU A 126 4.62 5.40 -10.38
CA LEU A 126 4.70 6.01 -9.06
C LEU A 126 3.82 5.22 -8.09
N VAL A 127 4.38 4.85 -6.94
CA VAL A 127 3.69 4.12 -5.87
C VAL A 127 3.57 5.03 -4.66
N HIS A 128 2.35 5.18 -4.13
CA HIS A 128 2.12 5.94 -2.91
C HIS A 128 2.08 4.99 -1.72
N ILE A 129 3.05 5.13 -0.81
CA ILE A 129 3.29 4.21 0.31
C ILE A 129 3.47 5.04 1.59
N ASP A 130 2.84 4.61 2.68
CA ASP A 130 3.01 5.26 3.99
C ASP A 130 4.31 4.78 4.69
N ILE A 131 4.83 5.55 5.65
CA ILE A 131 6.09 5.20 6.33
C ILE A 131 5.99 3.92 7.17
N ASP A 132 4.77 3.51 7.52
CA ASP A 132 4.47 2.24 8.16
C ASP A 132 4.14 1.14 7.14
N GLU A 133 4.62 1.23 5.89
CA GLU A 133 4.36 0.24 4.85
C GLU A 133 5.61 -0.12 4.03
N LEU A 134 5.65 -1.36 3.53
CA LEU A 134 6.63 -1.80 2.53
C LEU A 134 5.94 -2.37 1.29
N PHE A 135 6.45 -2.02 0.11
CA PHE A 135 6.15 -2.75 -1.12
C PHE A 135 6.95 -4.07 -1.13
N TYR A 136 6.28 -5.20 -0.94
CA TYR A 136 6.92 -6.50 -0.84
C TYR A 136 6.71 -7.33 -2.09
N THR A 137 7.78 -7.94 -2.55
CA THR A 137 7.76 -9.03 -3.53
C THR A 137 8.66 -10.14 -3.03
N LYS A 138 8.31 -11.40 -3.35
CA LYS A 138 9.21 -12.54 -3.15
C LYS A 138 10.44 -12.46 -4.05
N SER A 139 10.32 -11.86 -5.23
CA SER A 139 11.43 -11.59 -6.14
C SER A 139 12.49 -10.69 -5.48
N ASN A 140 13.75 -10.79 -5.90
CA ASN A 140 14.79 -9.85 -5.48
C ASN A 140 14.65 -8.48 -6.13
N SER A 141 13.76 -8.35 -7.14
CA SER A 141 13.53 -7.10 -7.86
C SER A 141 12.06 -6.91 -8.24
N ILE A 142 11.59 -5.67 -8.17
CA ILE A 142 10.28 -5.24 -8.67
C ILE A 142 10.22 -5.08 -10.20
N ILE A 143 11.37 -5.03 -10.87
CA ILE A 143 11.46 -4.69 -12.30
C ILE A 143 10.65 -5.64 -13.18
N PRO A 144 10.68 -6.99 -13.00
CA PRO A 144 9.87 -7.91 -13.80
C PRO A 144 8.37 -7.61 -13.70
N HIS A 145 7.90 -7.26 -12.50
CA HIS A 145 6.49 -6.92 -12.26
C HIS A 145 6.08 -5.64 -12.98
N PHE A 146 6.87 -4.56 -12.89
CA PHE A 146 6.55 -3.31 -13.58
C PHE A 146 6.70 -3.41 -15.11
N ARG A 147 7.64 -4.23 -15.62
CA ARG A 147 7.71 -4.60 -17.04
C ARG A 147 6.44 -5.33 -17.48
N TRP A 148 5.95 -6.26 -16.67
CA TRP A 148 4.69 -6.95 -16.94
C TRP A 148 3.52 -5.95 -17.00
N LEU A 149 3.36 -5.07 -16.01
CA LEU A 149 2.31 -4.02 -16.03
C LEU A 149 2.34 -3.19 -17.32
N LYS A 150 3.53 -2.73 -17.72
CA LYS A 150 3.74 -1.97 -18.96
C LYS A 150 3.33 -2.77 -20.19
N SER A 151 3.78 -4.02 -20.29
CA SER A 151 3.45 -4.92 -21.42
C SER A 151 1.95 -5.20 -21.55
N GLN A 152 1.23 -5.21 -20.42
CA GLN A 152 -0.22 -5.45 -20.36
C GLN A 152 -1.05 -4.17 -20.58
N GLY A 153 -0.42 -3.01 -20.78
CA GLY A 153 -1.09 -1.72 -20.88
C GLY A 153 -1.83 -1.36 -19.60
N ILE A 154 -1.33 -1.78 -18.43
CA ILE A 154 -1.92 -1.49 -17.12
C ILE A 154 -1.37 -0.15 -16.64
N HIS A 155 -2.24 0.85 -16.51
CA HIS A 155 -1.87 2.20 -16.08
C HIS A 155 -2.12 2.43 -14.59
N HIS A 156 -2.90 1.57 -13.94
CA HIS A 156 -3.15 1.64 -12.51
C HIS A 156 -3.38 0.23 -11.97
N ILE A 157 -2.79 -0.08 -10.83
CA ILE A 157 -3.04 -1.32 -10.10
C ILE A 157 -3.16 -1.04 -8.61
N THR A 158 -4.20 -1.59 -7.98
CA THR A 158 -4.30 -1.69 -6.52
C THR A 158 -3.75 -3.04 -6.05
N TYR A 159 -2.81 -3.02 -5.11
CA TYR A 159 -2.21 -4.19 -4.48
C TYR A 159 -2.91 -4.52 -3.16
N ALA A 160 -3.02 -5.81 -2.86
CA ALA A 160 -3.50 -6.26 -1.55
C ALA A 160 -2.53 -5.83 -0.43
N ASN A 161 -3.06 -5.44 0.72
CA ASN A 161 -2.26 -5.17 1.92
C ASN A 161 -2.41 -6.27 2.99
N HIS A 162 -1.35 -6.51 3.74
CA HIS A 162 -1.27 -7.49 4.81
C HIS A 162 -0.82 -6.80 6.10
N GLU A 163 -1.55 -7.00 7.19
CA GLU A 163 -1.38 -6.24 8.43
C GLU A 163 -0.42 -6.97 9.38
N GLY A 164 0.66 -6.30 9.78
CA GLY A 164 1.66 -6.82 10.70
C GLY A 164 1.09 -7.08 12.09
N ILE A 165 1.48 -8.20 12.69
CA ILE A 165 1.04 -8.65 14.01
C ILE A 165 2.25 -8.72 14.94
N PRO A 166 2.37 -7.82 15.94
CA PRO A 166 3.38 -7.98 16.96
C PRO A 166 3.06 -9.17 17.87
N HIS A 167 4.06 -9.99 18.17
CA HIS A 167 3.96 -11.09 19.13
C HIS A 167 4.63 -10.76 20.48
N ARG A 168 5.22 -9.58 20.59
CA ARG A 168 5.91 -9.05 21.78
C ARG A 168 5.80 -7.53 21.84
N THR A 169 6.09 -6.93 22.99
CA THR A 169 5.93 -5.49 23.25
C THR A 169 7.18 -4.66 22.96
N ASP A 170 8.36 -5.27 23.08
CA ASP A 170 9.71 -4.72 22.89
C ASP A 170 10.06 -4.59 21.39
N ILE A 171 9.28 -3.78 20.67
CA ILE A 171 9.51 -3.50 19.25
C ILE A 171 10.00 -2.06 19.08
N ASP A 172 11.26 -1.94 18.66
CA ASP A 172 11.90 -0.67 18.32
C ASP A 172 11.75 -0.38 16.83
N ASN A 173 12.16 -1.32 15.97
CA ASN A 173 12.08 -1.21 14.52
C ASN A 173 11.14 -2.28 13.96
N TYR A 174 9.92 -1.87 13.61
CA TYR A 174 8.89 -2.81 13.17
C TYR A 174 9.22 -3.52 11.85
N PHE A 175 10.00 -2.93 10.95
CA PHE A 175 10.36 -3.58 9.69
C PHE A 175 11.28 -4.79 9.87
N THR A 176 12.15 -4.77 10.88
CA THR A 176 13.07 -5.91 11.15
C THR A 176 12.51 -6.90 12.15
N GLN A 177 11.68 -6.45 13.09
CA GLN A 177 11.23 -7.29 14.21
C GLN A 177 9.86 -7.92 13.99
N ILE A 178 9.02 -7.38 13.10
CA ILE A 178 7.71 -7.95 12.78
C ILE A 178 7.84 -8.85 11.57
N THR A 179 7.57 -10.13 11.80
CA THR A 179 7.64 -11.16 10.75
C THR A 179 6.29 -11.82 10.47
N LEU A 180 5.29 -11.61 11.34
CA LEU A 180 3.97 -12.21 11.20
C LEU A 180 3.00 -11.20 10.60
N PHE A 181 2.28 -11.61 9.55
CA PHE A 181 1.33 -10.75 8.85
C PHE A 181 -0.02 -11.45 8.71
N ARG A 182 -1.08 -10.76 9.12
CA ARG A 182 -2.48 -11.07 8.82
C ARG A 182 -2.73 -10.80 7.34
N ARG A 183 -3.14 -11.80 6.58
CA ARG A 183 -3.40 -11.63 5.15
C ARG A 183 -4.72 -10.92 4.91
N ASN A 184 -4.83 -10.22 3.79
CA ASN A 184 -6.03 -9.48 3.40
C ASN A 184 -7.21 -10.45 3.29
N LEU A 185 -8.34 -10.13 3.89
CA LEU A 185 -9.53 -10.99 3.89
C LEU A 185 -9.92 -11.44 2.48
N LEU A 186 -9.86 -10.53 1.50
CA LEU A 186 -10.24 -10.79 0.11
C LEU A 186 -9.27 -11.74 -0.62
N THR A 187 -8.09 -12.02 -0.02
CA THR A 187 -7.10 -12.96 -0.55
C THR A 187 -7.15 -14.35 0.09
N LEU A 188 -7.95 -14.52 1.16
CA LEU A 188 -8.08 -15.80 1.86
C LEU A 188 -8.92 -16.80 1.06
N SER A 189 -8.93 -18.08 1.48
CA SER A 189 -9.83 -19.13 0.97
C SER A 189 -11.00 -19.37 1.93
N LEU A 190 -12.14 -19.87 1.45
CA LEU A 190 -13.33 -20.15 2.30
C LEU A 190 -13.26 -21.46 3.11
N SER A 191 -12.06 -21.95 3.45
CA SER A 191 -11.94 -23.21 4.20
C SER A 191 -12.52 -23.09 5.62
N PRO A 192 -13.02 -24.18 6.23
CA PRO A 192 -13.50 -24.15 7.63
C PRO A 192 -12.43 -23.66 8.62
N SER A 193 -11.16 -24.01 8.40
CA SER A 193 -10.05 -23.55 9.23
C SER A 193 -9.83 -22.04 9.12
N THR A 194 -9.88 -21.51 7.89
CA THR A 194 -9.74 -20.08 7.61
C THR A 194 -10.91 -19.29 8.21
N LYS A 195 -12.15 -19.80 8.12
CA LYS A 195 -13.33 -19.19 8.77
C LYS A 195 -13.14 -19.06 10.28
N LYS A 196 -12.75 -20.14 10.96
CA LYS A 196 -12.45 -20.13 12.41
C LYS A 196 -11.36 -19.11 12.76
N SER A 197 -10.30 -19.05 11.95
CA SER A 197 -9.21 -18.09 12.10
C SER A 197 -9.65 -16.63 11.91
N VAL A 198 -10.50 -16.36 10.93
CA VAL A 198 -11.10 -15.03 10.72
C VAL A 198 -11.98 -14.66 11.92
N SER A 199 -12.83 -15.57 12.40
CA SER A 199 -13.65 -15.37 13.61
C SER A 199 -12.80 -15.10 14.85
N PHE A 200 -11.65 -15.77 14.99
CA PHE A 200 -10.71 -15.48 16.06
C PHE A 200 -10.30 -14.01 16.02
N PHE A 201 -9.79 -13.50 14.89
CA PHE A 201 -9.34 -12.11 14.79
C PHE A 201 -10.46 -11.09 14.98
N THR A 202 -11.65 -11.34 14.43
CA THR A 202 -12.78 -10.43 14.59
C THR A 202 -13.26 -10.38 16.03
N SER A 203 -13.25 -11.51 16.75
CA SER A 203 -13.65 -11.55 18.17
C SER A 203 -12.73 -10.77 19.12
N ARG A 204 -11.53 -10.40 18.67
CA ARG A 204 -10.55 -9.67 19.48
C ARG A 204 -10.85 -8.19 19.65
N THR A 205 -11.74 -7.63 18.84
CA THR A 205 -12.13 -6.22 18.94
C THR A 205 -13.62 -6.12 19.23
N PRO A 206 -14.06 -5.12 20.01
CA PRO A 206 -15.48 -4.91 20.28
C PRO A 206 -16.28 -4.58 19.01
N HIS A 207 -15.59 -4.14 17.94
CA HIS A 207 -16.19 -3.76 16.66
C HIS A 207 -16.11 -4.87 15.60
N HIS A 208 -15.74 -6.09 15.99
CA HIS A 208 -15.66 -7.25 15.11
C HIS A 208 -14.77 -7.07 13.87
N GLN A 209 -13.75 -6.22 13.97
CA GLN A 209 -12.84 -5.93 12.88
C GLN A 209 -11.85 -7.06 12.62
N TYR A 210 -11.80 -7.53 11.37
CA TYR A 210 -10.75 -8.46 10.94
C TYR A 210 -9.38 -7.78 10.79
N PHE A 211 -9.32 -6.61 10.15
CA PHE A 211 -8.15 -5.71 10.14
C PHE A 211 -8.40 -4.54 11.06
N LEU A 212 -7.39 -4.16 11.86
CA LEU A 212 -7.53 -3.02 12.78
C LEU A 212 -7.53 -1.69 12.02
N PHE A 213 -6.83 -1.64 10.88
CA PHE A 213 -6.73 -0.51 9.98
C PHE A 213 -7.43 -0.84 8.64
N TYR A 214 -6.99 -0.22 7.55
CA TYR A 214 -7.68 -0.31 6.27
C TYR A 214 -7.36 -1.62 5.53
N ASP A 215 -8.26 -2.05 4.63
CA ASP A 215 -8.16 -3.28 3.83
C ASP A 215 -8.19 -3.05 2.32
N ASN A 216 -8.23 -1.79 1.89
CA ASN A 216 -8.43 -1.36 0.51
C ASN A 216 -7.13 -1.32 -0.33
N GLY A 217 -5.99 -1.72 0.25
CA GLY A 217 -4.70 -1.77 -0.45
C GLY A 217 -4.00 -0.42 -0.64
N LYS A 218 -2.93 -0.43 -1.45
CA LYS A 218 -2.27 0.76 -2.02
C LYS A 218 -2.12 0.57 -3.51
N SER A 219 -1.85 1.65 -4.23
CA SER A 219 -1.78 1.61 -5.68
C SER A 219 -0.49 2.17 -6.26
N ALA A 220 -0.15 1.61 -7.42
CA ALA A 220 0.78 2.21 -8.36
C ALA A 220 0.01 2.81 -9.54
N VAL A 221 0.52 3.90 -10.08
CA VAL A 221 -0.01 4.52 -11.30
C VAL A 221 1.11 4.80 -12.29
N ARG A 222 0.81 4.68 -13.57
CA ARG A 222 1.72 5.10 -14.62
C ARG A 222 1.80 6.63 -14.65
N VAL A 223 3.01 7.16 -14.67
CA VAL A 223 3.28 8.60 -14.75
C VAL A 223 2.96 9.07 -16.16
N GLN A 224 1.91 9.90 -16.29
CA GLN A 224 1.48 10.48 -17.56
C GLN A 224 0.65 11.75 -17.31
N PRO A 225 0.51 12.65 -18.30
CA PRO A 225 -0.34 13.83 -18.19
C PRO A 225 -1.80 13.48 -17.84
N GLY A 226 -2.41 14.32 -17.00
CA GLY A 226 -3.82 14.21 -16.60
C GLY A 226 -4.12 13.15 -15.53
N VAL A 227 -3.13 12.41 -15.04
CA VAL A 227 -3.27 11.58 -13.83
C VAL A 227 -3.26 12.48 -12.59
N PHE A 228 -4.08 12.15 -11.59
CA PHE A 228 -4.07 12.83 -10.29
C PHE A 228 -4.45 11.86 -9.15
N PRO A 229 -3.95 12.08 -7.92
CA PRO A 229 -4.32 11.26 -6.77
C PRO A 229 -5.79 11.46 -6.42
N LYS A 230 -6.56 10.36 -6.38
CA LYS A 230 -7.98 10.36 -5.99
C LYS A 230 -8.12 10.38 -4.47
N ASN A 231 -7.27 9.63 -3.79
CA ASN A 231 -7.16 9.57 -2.34
C ASN A 231 -5.77 8.97 -2.00
N VAL A 232 -5.50 8.70 -0.73
CA VAL A 232 -4.20 8.16 -0.29
C VAL A 232 -3.96 6.68 -0.66
N HIS A 233 -4.93 6.03 -1.32
CA HIS A 233 -4.87 4.64 -1.77
C HIS A 233 -5.05 4.47 -3.28
N GLY A 234 -5.36 5.53 -4.02
CA GLY A 234 -5.86 5.41 -5.40
C GLY A 234 -5.62 6.64 -6.26
N TRP A 235 -5.55 6.42 -7.56
CA TRP A 235 -5.35 7.46 -8.58
C TRP A 235 -6.53 7.52 -9.55
N SER A 236 -6.76 8.70 -10.11
CA SER A 236 -7.66 8.88 -11.25
C SER A 236 -6.83 8.95 -12.52
N LEU A 237 -7.25 8.18 -13.53
CA LEU A 237 -6.69 8.28 -14.87
C LEU A 237 -7.41 9.40 -15.67
N PRO A 238 -6.74 10.03 -16.64
CA PRO A 238 -7.38 10.98 -17.53
C PRO A 238 -8.52 10.31 -18.29
N ARG A 239 -9.66 11.00 -18.40
CA ARG A 239 -10.79 10.53 -19.21
C ARG A 239 -10.39 10.56 -20.69
N PRO A 240 -10.88 9.63 -21.53
CA PRO A 240 -10.84 9.82 -22.97
C PRO A 240 -11.54 11.14 -23.30
N GLU A 241 -10.92 12.00 -24.11
CA GLU A 241 -11.57 13.25 -24.54
C GLU A 241 -12.85 12.89 -25.29
N MET A 242 -14.01 13.29 -24.75
CA MET A 242 -15.29 13.19 -25.45
C MET A 242 -15.30 14.24 -26.57
N GLY A 243 -14.76 13.92 -27.74
CA GLY A 243 -14.82 14.86 -28.87
C GLY A 243 -13.84 14.60 -30.02
N GLN A 244 -12.78 13.81 -29.82
CA GLN A 244 -11.93 13.38 -30.93
C GLN A 244 -12.38 11.99 -31.39
N GLY A 245 -12.67 11.88 -32.69
CA GLY A 245 -13.43 10.79 -33.29
C GLY A 245 -13.12 9.38 -32.79
N MET A 246 -14.18 8.58 -32.77
CA MET A 246 -14.30 7.18 -32.33
C MET A 246 -13.43 6.17 -33.11
N GLN A 247 -12.33 6.60 -33.73
CA GLN A 247 -11.52 5.83 -34.67
C GLN A 247 -10.04 5.64 -34.27
N SER A 248 -9.56 6.19 -33.15
CA SER A 248 -8.30 5.67 -32.61
C SER A 248 -8.62 4.40 -31.82
N GLU A 249 -8.18 3.24 -32.32
CA GLU A 249 -8.08 1.97 -31.59
C GLU A 249 -7.05 2.06 -30.43
N GLY A 250 -6.98 3.21 -29.76
CA GLY A 250 -6.15 3.46 -28.60
C GLY A 250 -6.67 2.61 -27.46
N LYS A 251 -5.96 1.50 -27.18
CA LYS A 251 -6.19 0.61 -26.04
C LYS A 251 -6.58 1.42 -24.81
N SER A 252 -7.82 1.26 -24.37
CA SER A 252 -8.34 1.90 -23.16
C SER A 252 -7.36 1.71 -22.00
N LYS A 253 -7.01 2.81 -21.31
CA LYS A 253 -6.04 2.79 -20.21
C LYS A 253 -6.56 1.87 -19.10
N ARG A 254 -5.96 0.70 -18.92
CA ARG A 254 -6.49 -0.33 -18.00
C ARG A 254 -6.20 0.04 -16.55
N MET A 255 -7.27 0.08 -15.75
CA MET A 255 -7.20 0.14 -14.29
C MET A 255 -7.55 -1.23 -13.74
N VAL A 256 -6.66 -1.82 -12.95
CA VAL A 256 -6.87 -3.13 -12.35
C VAL A 256 -6.69 -3.11 -10.82
N SER A 257 -7.07 -4.20 -10.18
CA SER A 257 -6.99 -4.43 -8.74
C SER A 257 -6.68 -5.91 -8.48
N ALA A 258 -5.75 -6.17 -7.57
CA ALA A 258 -5.49 -7.48 -6.98
C ALA A 258 -6.61 -7.93 -6.02
N LEU A 259 -7.54 -7.03 -5.70
CA LEU A 259 -8.65 -7.26 -4.78
C LEU A 259 -9.96 -7.29 -5.55
N VAL A 260 -10.73 -8.37 -5.39
CA VAL A 260 -12.13 -8.42 -5.78
C VAL A 260 -12.94 -7.76 -4.67
N ASP A 261 -13.08 -6.44 -4.71
CA ASP A 261 -13.83 -5.71 -3.69
C ASP A 261 -15.33 -5.76 -3.99
N ALA A 262 -16.11 -6.53 -3.23
CA ALA A 262 -17.55 -6.66 -3.43
C ALA A 262 -18.31 -5.33 -3.25
N ARG A 263 -17.73 -4.32 -2.58
CA ARG A 263 -18.34 -2.98 -2.44
C ARG A 263 -18.51 -2.30 -3.80
N ASN A 264 -17.53 -2.49 -4.70
CA ASN A 264 -17.52 -1.92 -6.05
C ASN A 264 -17.82 -2.99 -7.13
N LEU A 265 -17.48 -4.24 -6.85
CA LEU A 265 -17.61 -5.43 -7.71
C LEU A 265 -17.15 -5.19 -9.15
N ASN A 266 -15.96 -4.60 -9.31
CA ASN A 266 -15.36 -4.40 -10.63
C ASN A 266 -14.62 -5.66 -11.10
N LEU A 267 -15.37 -6.63 -11.62
CA LEU A 267 -14.81 -7.90 -12.09
C LEU A 267 -13.88 -7.72 -13.31
N LYS A 268 -14.21 -6.80 -14.22
CA LYS A 268 -13.39 -6.48 -15.40
C LYS A 268 -12.02 -5.91 -15.04
N GLY A 269 -11.95 -5.22 -13.90
CA GLY A 269 -10.71 -4.68 -13.35
C GLY A 269 -9.94 -5.66 -12.46
N TYR A 270 -10.39 -6.90 -12.27
CA TYR A 270 -9.65 -7.84 -11.42
C TYR A 270 -8.45 -8.43 -12.16
N VAL A 271 -7.35 -8.64 -11.43
CA VAL A 271 -6.23 -9.46 -11.87
C VAL A 271 -5.69 -10.26 -10.67
N ASP A 272 -5.43 -11.56 -10.82
CA ASP A 272 -4.91 -12.40 -9.72
C ASP A 272 -3.40 -12.17 -9.51
N VAL A 273 -3.07 -11.00 -8.98
CA VAL A 273 -1.71 -10.63 -8.56
C VAL A 273 -1.63 -10.77 -7.04
N ARG A 274 -1.00 -11.85 -6.58
CA ARG A 274 -0.76 -12.08 -5.14
C ARG A 274 0.61 -11.60 -4.66
N ASP A 275 1.53 -11.44 -5.60
CA ASP A 275 2.86 -10.89 -5.43
C ASP A 275 3.11 -9.95 -6.61
N PRO A 276 3.52 -8.68 -6.39
CA PRO A 276 3.80 -8.04 -5.10
C PRO A 276 2.54 -7.71 -4.27
N CYS A 277 2.76 -7.41 -2.99
CA CYS A 277 1.76 -6.96 -2.03
C CYS A 277 2.30 -5.83 -1.14
N ILE A 278 1.44 -5.22 -0.33
CA ILE A 278 1.82 -4.20 0.67
C ILE A 278 1.88 -4.85 2.05
N LEU A 279 3.00 -4.71 2.75
CA LEU A 279 3.10 -5.06 4.16
C LEU A 279 2.84 -3.80 4.98
N HIS A 280 1.80 -3.80 5.81
CA HIS A 280 1.37 -2.65 6.59
C HIS A 280 1.65 -2.88 8.08
N TYR A 281 2.33 -1.95 8.74
CA TYR A 281 2.81 -2.02 10.12
C TYR A 281 2.12 -0.97 10.99
N PRO A 282 0.77 -0.88 11.00
CA PRO A 282 0.08 0.33 11.43
C PRO A 282 0.33 0.72 12.89
N VAL A 283 0.53 -0.27 13.76
CA VAL A 283 0.74 -0.13 15.21
C VAL A 283 1.62 -1.27 15.74
N CYS A 284 2.73 -1.53 15.07
CA CYS A 284 3.64 -2.62 15.43
C CYS A 284 4.61 -2.27 16.58
N GLY A 285 4.06 -1.98 17.75
CA GLY A 285 4.79 -1.68 18.98
C GLY A 285 4.05 -0.67 19.86
N GLU A 286 4.14 -0.82 21.18
CA GLU A 286 3.41 0.05 22.12
C GLU A 286 3.81 1.52 21.95
N ARG A 287 5.11 1.77 21.82
CA ARG A 287 5.66 3.12 21.58
C ARG A 287 5.15 3.71 20.26
N TRP A 288 5.06 2.89 19.22
CA TRP A 288 4.56 3.30 17.90
C TRP A 288 3.08 3.67 17.93
N LEU A 289 2.27 2.86 18.62
CA LEU A 289 0.87 3.18 18.88
C LEU A 289 0.75 4.53 19.57
N ARG A 290 1.48 4.74 20.67
CA ARG A 290 1.47 6.01 21.40
C ARG A 290 1.88 7.20 20.54
N SER A 291 3.02 7.10 19.86
CA SER A 291 3.52 8.16 18.98
C SER A 291 2.51 8.51 17.88
N LYS A 292 1.88 7.50 17.27
CA LYS A 292 0.86 7.71 16.22
C LYS A 292 -0.31 8.55 16.71
N TYR A 293 -0.89 8.22 17.87
CA TYR A 293 -2.03 8.96 18.39
C TYR A 293 -1.66 10.27 19.08
N GLU A 294 -0.43 10.43 19.57
CA GLU A 294 0.10 11.73 19.96
C GLU A 294 0.25 12.68 18.75
N ILE A 295 0.68 12.16 17.60
CA ILE A 295 0.84 12.93 16.35
C ILE A 295 -0.52 13.30 15.74
N LEU A 296 -1.45 12.34 15.70
CA LEU A 296 -2.79 12.54 15.13
C LEU A 296 -3.65 13.46 16.01
N GLY A 297 -3.47 13.39 17.33
CA GLY A 297 -4.26 14.17 18.29
C GLY A 297 -5.76 13.85 18.21
N PRO A 298 -6.64 14.77 18.65
CA PRO A 298 -8.08 14.60 18.59
C PRO A 298 -8.62 14.86 17.16
N PHE A 299 -8.46 13.89 16.26
CA PHE A 299 -9.01 13.98 14.90
C PHE A 299 -10.53 13.74 14.86
N PRO A 300 -11.27 14.28 13.87
CA PRO A 300 -12.72 14.13 13.78
C PRO A 300 -13.18 12.70 13.47
N THR A 301 -14.47 12.41 13.65
CA THR A 301 -15.08 11.11 13.29
C THR A 301 -15.37 10.96 11.79
N HIS A 302 -14.69 11.73 10.94
CA HIS A 302 -14.82 11.65 9.49
C HIS A 302 -13.49 11.94 8.80
N TRP A 303 -13.23 11.25 7.69
CA TRP A 303 -12.12 11.54 6.80
C TRP A 303 -12.52 12.62 5.77
N PRO A 304 -11.61 13.54 5.44
CA PRO A 304 -11.78 14.37 4.26
C PRO A 304 -11.65 13.49 3.00
N SER A 305 -12.49 13.72 2.01
CA SER A 305 -12.40 13.07 0.71
C SER A 305 -12.88 14.04 -0.36
N LEU A 306 -12.35 13.88 -1.58
CA LEU A 306 -12.65 14.74 -2.73
C LEU A 306 -14.14 14.76 -3.10
N GLU A 307 -14.87 13.69 -2.79
CA GLU A 307 -16.26 13.51 -3.22
C GLU A 307 -17.27 13.77 -2.10
N ARG A 308 -16.93 13.43 -0.85
CA ARG A 308 -17.81 13.57 0.33
C ARG A 308 -17.06 13.32 1.63
N LYS A 309 -17.54 13.87 2.75
CA LYS A 309 -17.10 13.44 4.08
C LYS A 309 -17.41 11.96 4.27
N VAL A 310 -16.41 11.18 4.67
CA VAL A 310 -16.56 9.74 4.93
C VAL A 310 -16.52 9.53 6.43
N ASN A 311 -17.65 9.17 7.04
CA ASN A 311 -17.71 8.87 8.46
C ASN A 311 -16.82 7.67 8.79
N ILE A 312 -16.10 7.76 9.91
CA ILE A 312 -15.32 6.67 10.47
C ILE A 312 -16.29 5.84 11.33
N PRO A 313 -16.56 4.58 10.97
CA PRO A 313 -17.40 3.72 11.81
C PRO A 313 -16.71 3.45 13.16
N PRO A 314 -17.46 2.98 14.17
CA PRO A 314 -16.87 2.43 15.38
C PRO A 314 -15.76 1.42 15.03
N CYS A 315 -14.55 1.69 15.51
CA CYS A 315 -13.37 0.91 15.18
C CYS A 315 -12.24 1.15 16.20
N PHE A 316 -11.22 0.29 16.14
CA PHE A 316 -9.95 0.42 16.86
C PHE A 316 -9.37 1.83 16.75
N HIS A 317 -9.47 2.45 15.56
CA HIS A 317 -8.91 3.78 15.36
C HIS A 317 -9.57 4.85 16.26
N LEU A 318 -10.88 4.77 16.45
CA LEU A 318 -11.63 5.67 17.35
C LEU A 318 -11.41 5.31 18.83
N ASP A 319 -11.27 4.03 19.16
CA ASP A 319 -10.97 3.56 20.51
C ASP A 319 -9.59 4.04 20.97
N ALA A 320 -8.59 3.90 20.11
CA ALA A 320 -7.23 4.35 20.39
C ALA A 320 -7.14 5.88 20.49
N ARG A 321 -7.88 6.62 19.65
CA ARG A 321 -8.02 8.08 19.82
C ARG A 321 -8.60 8.41 21.19
N LYS A 322 -9.69 7.75 21.59
CA LYS A 322 -10.33 7.97 22.90
C LYS A 322 -9.39 7.64 24.06
N ALA A 323 -8.61 6.56 23.94
CA ALA A 323 -7.59 6.19 24.91
C ALA A 323 -6.49 7.26 25.01
N ALA A 324 -6.00 7.76 23.87
CA ALA A 324 -4.97 8.79 23.78
C ALA A 324 -5.40 10.15 24.35
N THR A 325 -6.70 10.46 24.35
CA THR A 325 -7.26 11.68 24.94
C THR A 325 -7.77 11.49 26.38
N SER A 326 -7.57 10.32 26.98
CA SER A 326 -8.02 10.03 28.35
C SER A 326 -7.07 10.65 29.40
N PRO A 327 -7.47 10.73 30.68
CA PRO A 327 -6.59 11.21 31.76
C PRO A 327 -5.33 10.35 32.00
N LYS A 328 -5.32 9.10 31.54
CA LYS A 328 -4.21 8.14 31.68
C LYS A 328 -3.87 7.51 30.31
N PRO A 329 -3.37 8.31 29.35
CA PRO A 329 -3.30 7.89 27.96
C PRO A 329 -2.30 6.75 27.74
N THR A 330 -1.17 6.76 28.46
CA THR A 330 -0.14 5.72 28.37
C THR A 330 -0.70 4.35 28.76
N GLU A 331 -1.35 4.26 29.93
CA GLU A 331 -1.93 3.03 30.44
C GLU A 331 -3.08 2.55 29.55
N LYS A 332 -3.98 3.44 29.13
CA LYS A 332 -5.12 3.06 28.28
C LYS A 332 -4.70 2.58 26.89
N LEU A 333 -3.69 3.21 26.28
CA LEU A 333 -3.16 2.74 25.00
C LEU A 333 -2.42 1.41 25.15
N LYS A 334 -1.69 1.22 26.25
CA LYS A 334 -1.03 -0.05 26.55
C LYS A 334 -2.04 -1.18 26.74
N ASP A 335 -3.11 -0.96 27.50
CA ASP A 335 -4.19 -1.94 27.68
C ASP A 335 -4.81 -2.33 26.33
N LEU A 336 -5.07 -1.34 25.48
CA LEU A 336 -5.61 -1.56 24.13
C LEU A 336 -4.64 -2.35 23.25
N PHE A 337 -3.34 -2.04 23.32
CA PHE A 337 -2.29 -2.72 22.58
C PHE A 337 -2.18 -4.21 22.98
N LEU A 338 -2.13 -4.48 24.29
CA LEU A 338 -2.02 -5.83 24.82
C LEU A 338 -3.26 -6.68 24.50
N SER A 339 -4.45 -6.11 24.59
CA SER A 339 -5.71 -6.83 24.38
C SER A 339 -6.05 -7.06 22.90
N GLN A 340 -5.87 -6.05 22.04
CA GLN A 340 -6.38 -6.10 20.66
C GLN A 340 -5.30 -6.28 19.59
N VAL A 341 -4.04 -5.90 19.87
CA VAL A 341 -2.98 -5.87 18.85
C VAL A 341 -2.01 -7.04 18.98
N ILE A 342 -1.53 -7.35 20.19
CA ILE A 342 -0.52 -8.40 20.40
C ILE A 342 -1.11 -9.81 20.25
N LEU A 343 -0.42 -10.68 19.53
CA LEU A 343 -0.67 -12.12 19.54
C LEU A 343 0.57 -12.85 20.06
N SER A 344 0.64 -13.11 21.36
CA SER A 344 1.81 -13.75 22.01
C SER A 344 1.74 -15.28 22.12
N ASP A 345 0.56 -15.87 21.93
CA ASP A 345 0.39 -17.32 22.01
C ASP A 345 0.96 -18.02 20.75
N ASN A 346 2.07 -18.75 20.92
CA ASN A 346 2.75 -19.47 19.84
C ASN A 346 1.91 -20.61 19.23
N LEU A 347 1.06 -21.26 20.02
CA LEU A 347 0.16 -22.29 19.51
C LEU A 347 -0.90 -21.63 18.61
N GLU A 348 -1.43 -20.50 19.04
CA GLU A 348 -2.39 -19.75 18.25
C GLU A 348 -1.76 -19.20 16.97
N ILE A 349 -0.56 -18.61 17.04
CA ILE A 349 0.20 -18.19 15.84
C ILE A 349 0.34 -19.34 14.85
N SER A 350 0.70 -20.53 15.33
CA SER A 350 0.88 -21.72 14.48
C SER A 350 -0.42 -22.12 13.80
N LYS A 351 -1.56 -22.08 14.50
CA LYS A 351 -2.89 -22.32 13.90
C LYS A 351 -3.22 -21.29 12.83
N GLN A 352 -2.95 -20.00 13.08
CA GLN A 352 -3.23 -18.92 12.13
C GLN A 352 -2.38 -19.01 10.85
N ILE A 353 -1.14 -19.48 10.96
CA ILE A 353 -0.29 -19.77 9.80
C ILE A 353 -0.83 -21.00 9.05
N ALA A 354 -1.14 -22.09 9.77
CA ALA A 354 -1.63 -23.33 9.17
C ALA A 354 -2.96 -23.17 8.43
N SER A 355 -3.83 -22.27 8.86
CA SER A 355 -5.10 -21.96 8.19
C SER A 355 -4.95 -21.05 6.96
N GLY A 356 -3.74 -20.52 6.72
CA GLY A 356 -3.44 -19.58 5.66
C GLY A 356 -3.93 -18.14 5.91
N THR A 357 -4.48 -17.86 7.11
CA THR A 357 -4.93 -16.51 7.51
C THR A 357 -3.76 -15.59 7.84
N CYS A 358 -2.69 -16.14 8.41
CA CYS A 358 -1.42 -15.44 8.61
C CYS A 358 -0.32 -16.02 7.73
N MET A 359 0.73 -15.23 7.49
CA MET A 359 1.96 -15.67 6.86
C MET A 359 3.17 -15.10 7.59
N ARG A 360 4.34 -15.74 7.40
CA ARG A 360 5.60 -15.28 7.96
C ARG A 360 6.54 -14.80 6.86
N ILE A 361 7.09 -13.59 7.03
CA ILE A 361 8.10 -12.98 6.16
C ILE A 361 9.29 -12.63 7.06
N THR A 362 10.47 -13.14 6.73
CA THR A 362 11.66 -13.05 7.61
C THR A 362 12.86 -12.40 6.93
N ASP A 363 12.78 -12.15 5.63
CA ASP A 363 13.91 -11.76 4.80
C ASP A 363 14.02 -10.23 4.61
N ILE A 364 13.06 -9.43 5.08
CA ILE A 364 13.07 -7.96 4.98
C ILE A 364 14.41 -7.37 5.49
N ALA A 365 14.86 -7.82 6.67
CA ALA A 365 16.10 -7.34 7.27
C ALA A 365 17.36 -7.69 6.46
N SER A 366 17.30 -8.78 5.67
CA SER A 366 18.42 -9.23 4.83
C SER A 366 18.48 -8.54 3.47
N ARG A 367 17.36 -7.99 2.98
CA ARG A 367 17.23 -7.30 1.69
C ARG A 367 17.72 -5.85 1.74
N ARG A 368 18.83 -5.56 2.42
CA ARG A 368 19.36 -4.19 2.55
C ARG A 368 20.37 -3.91 1.45
N THR A 369 20.39 -2.70 0.90
CA THR A 369 21.55 -2.29 0.10
C THR A 369 22.74 -2.16 1.06
N ARG A 370 23.90 -2.71 0.69
CA ARG A 370 25.15 -2.28 1.34
C ARG A 370 25.27 -0.80 0.97
N LYS A 371 25.01 0.10 1.92
CA LYS A 371 25.02 1.56 1.68
C LYS A 371 26.18 1.92 0.77
N VAL A 372 25.90 2.31 -0.47
CA VAL A 372 26.87 3.06 -1.28
C VAL A 372 26.82 4.47 -0.70
N LYS A 373 27.42 4.66 0.49
CA LYS A 373 27.61 5.98 1.06
C LYS A 373 28.38 6.76 0.00
N GLY A 374 27.80 7.84 -0.50
CA GLY A 374 28.45 8.68 -1.48
C GLY A 374 29.84 9.03 -0.98
N SER A 375 30.87 8.54 -1.68
CA SER A 375 32.25 8.95 -1.45
C SER A 375 32.29 10.45 -1.72
N LYS A 376 32.22 11.26 -0.65
CA LYS A 376 32.52 12.68 -0.73
C LYS A 376 34.01 12.81 -1.06
N ASN A 377 34.31 13.10 -2.33
CA ASN A 377 35.58 13.57 -2.84
C ASN A 377 36.82 12.75 -2.44
N SER A 378 37.22 11.81 -3.31
CA SER A 378 38.63 11.65 -3.64
C SER A 378 38.81 12.01 -5.11
N THR A 379 39.71 12.96 -5.35
CA THR A 379 40.19 13.43 -6.64
C THR A 379 40.59 12.24 -7.52
N PRO A 380 40.38 12.26 -8.85
CA PRO A 380 40.85 11.19 -9.71
C PRO A 380 42.38 11.26 -9.78
N VAL A 381 43.07 10.45 -8.98
CA VAL A 381 44.47 10.13 -9.22
C VAL A 381 44.47 9.12 -10.35
N SER A 382 45.03 9.55 -11.48
CA SER A 382 45.39 8.68 -12.58
C SER A 382 46.40 7.64 -12.09
N GLU A 383 46.06 6.36 -12.13
CA GLU A 383 47.08 5.33 -12.07
C GLU A 383 46.76 4.17 -13.01
N LYS A 384 47.57 4.12 -14.06
CA LYS A 384 47.80 2.97 -14.91
C LYS A 384 48.51 1.89 -14.10
N SER A 385 48.09 0.64 -14.28
CA SER A 385 48.83 -0.64 -14.23
C SER A 385 48.05 -1.69 -13.41
N ARG A 386 47.49 -2.68 -14.10
CA ARG A 386 47.94 -4.09 -14.13
C ARG A 386 47.92 -4.76 -12.74
N GLU A 387 47.00 -5.70 -12.55
CA GLU A 387 47.30 -7.13 -12.68
C GLU A 387 46.02 -7.96 -12.73
N ARG A 388 46.05 -9.00 -13.57
CA ARG A 388 45.01 -10.01 -13.71
C ARG A 388 45.25 -11.05 -12.63
N GLU A 389 44.28 -11.28 -11.77
CA GLU A 389 44.15 -12.56 -11.09
C GLU A 389 42.82 -13.21 -11.47
N ASP A 390 42.96 -14.35 -12.14
CA ASP A 390 41.93 -15.33 -12.41
C ASP A 390 41.33 -15.83 -11.10
N ILE A 391 40.02 -15.61 -10.90
CA ILE A 391 39.23 -16.43 -9.97
C ILE A 391 38.11 -17.07 -10.77
N SER A 392 38.33 -18.36 -11.01
CA SER A 392 37.42 -19.31 -11.63
C SER A 392 36.08 -19.40 -10.88
N GLY A 393 35.02 -19.09 -11.61
CA GLY A 393 33.77 -19.85 -11.74
C GLY A 393 33.18 -20.54 -10.50
N LYS A 394 32.09 -19.96 -9.99
CA LYS A 394 30.87 -20.71 -9.65
C LYS A 394 29.65 -19.92 -10.14
N SER A 395 29.11 -20.34 -11.26
CA SER A 395 27.81 -19.92 -11.77
C SER A 395 26.72 -20.38 -10.80
N VAL A 396 26.05 -19.43 -10.16
CA VAL A 396 24.76 -19.67 -9.50
C VAL A 396 23.71 -19.61 -10.60
N GLU A 397 23.09 -20.74 -10.91
CA GLU A 397 21.93 -20.81 -11.79
C GLU A 397 20.80 -19.97 -11.20
N GLU A 398 20.50 -18.83 -11.83
CA GLU A 398 19.24 -18.10 -11.60
C GLU A 398 18.09 -18.97 -12.09
N SER A 399 17.41 -19.64 -11.16
CA SER A 399 16.14 -20.28 -11.43
C SER A 399 15.10 -19.20 -11.74
N SER A 400 14.79 -19.02 -13.02
CA SER A 400 13.66 -18.22 -13.47
C SER A 400 12.35 -18.86 -12.99
N GLU A 401 11.84 -18.44 -11.82
CA GLU A 401 10.46 -18.75 -11.43
C GLU A 401 9.53 -18.08 -12.46
N LYS A 402 8.94 -18.91 -13.33
CA LYS A 402 7.90 -18.47 -14.26
C LYS A 402 6.70 -17.98 -13.44
N PHE A 403 6.42 -16.68 -13.52
CA PHE A 403 5.15 -16.12 -13.08
C PHE A 403 4.02 -16.87 -13.80
N LEU A 404 3.29 -17.73 -13.07
CA LEU A 404 2.07 -18.39 -13.54
C LEU A 404 0.96 -17.34 -13.62
N VAL A 405 0.96 -16.55 -14.69
CA VAL A 405 -0.17 -15.70 -15.06
C VAL A 405 -1.08 -16.54 -15.95
N LEU A 406 -2.18 -17.03 -15.38
CA LEU A 406 -3.25 -17.66 -16.15
C LEU A 406 -3.83 -16.59 -17.08
N LYS A 407 -3.65 -16.78 -18.39
CA LYS A 407 -4.39 -16.01 -19.40
C LYS A 407 -5.81 -16.61 -19.46
N PRO A 408 -6.87 -15.85 -19.18
CA PRO A 408 -8.21 -16.33 -19.46
C PRO A 408 -8.39 -16.38 -20.98
N GLU A 409 -8.59 -17.58 -21.54
CA GLU A 409 -9.07 -17.74 -22.91
C GLU A 409 -10.54 -17.27 -22.95
N SER A 410 -10.82 -16.22 -23.70
CA SER A 410 -12.16 -15.66 -23.83
C SER A 410 -13.02 -16.57 -24.72
N LYS A 411 -13.74 -17.50 -24.11
CA LYS A 411 -15.03 -17.97 -24.64
C LYS A 411 -16.11 -17.23 -23.89
N GLU A 412 -16.63 -16.15 -24.48
CA GLU A 412 -17.86 -15.52 -23.99
C GLU A 412 -19.04 -16.48 -24.29
N SER A 413 -19.32 -17.39 -23.36
CA SER A 413 -20.54 -18.19 -23.32
C SER A 413 -21.61 -17.46 -22.52
N GLY A 414 -22.89 -17.76 -22.75
CA GLY A 414 -24.03 -17.19 -22.01
C GLY A 414 -23.96 -17.37 -20.48
N GLU A 415 -23.16 -18.31 -19.99
CA GLU A 415 -22.91 -18.55 -18.56
C GLU A 415 -22.23 -17.35 -17.87
N SER A 416 -21.41 -16.57 -18.60
CA SER A 416 -20.76 -15.38 -18.02
C SER A 416 -21.74 -14.23 -17.76
N ALA A 417 -22.81 -14.13 -18.55
CA ALA A 417 -23.83 -13.11 -18.36
C ALA A 417 -24.70 -13.43 -17.13
N GLU A 418 -25.15 -14.68 -17.01
CA GLU A 418 -25.94 -15.15 -15.86
C GLU A 418 -25.17 -15.06 -14.54
N PHE A 419 -23.87 -15.38 -14.55
CA PHE A 419 -23.03 -15.23 -13.35
C PHE A 419 -22.86 -13.76 -12.93
N SER A 420 -22.66 -12.88 -13.90
CA SER A 420 -22.55 -11.44 -13.63
C SER A 420 -23.85 -10.90 -13.02
N GLU A 421 -25.01 -11.36 -13.49
CA GLU A 421 -26.32 -10.97 -12.96
C GLU A 421 -26.50 -11.44 -11.51
N LYS A 422 -26.21 -12.71 -11.20
CA LYS A 422 -26.26 -13.24 -9.82
C LYS A 422 -25.31 -12.50 -8.86
N CYS A 423 -24.11 -12.12 -9.33
CA CYS A 423 -23.20 -11.33 -8.50
C CYS A 423 -23.71 -9.90 -8.27
N LEU A 424 -24.43 -9.31 -9.23
CA LEU A 424 -25.09 -8.02 -9.06
C LEU A 424 -26.25 -8.11 -8.07
N ASP A 425 -27.05 -9.17 -8.11
CA ASP A 425 -28.12 -9.41 -7.13
C ASP A 425 -27.55 -9.54 -5.70
N LEU A 426 -26.50 -10.33 -5.54
CA LEU A 426 -25.80 -10.47 -4.24
C LEU A 426 -25.16 -9.15 -3.78
N LYS A 427 -24.63 -8.36 -4.72
CA LYS A 427 -24.11 -7.01 -4.43
C LYS A 427 -25.23 -6.10 -3.95
N ASP A 428 -26.38 -6.09 -4.61
CA ASP A 428 -27.51 -5.26 -4.24
C ASP A 428 -28.07 -5.68 -2.87
N GLU A 429 -28.15 -6.98 -2.58
CA GLU A 429 -28.54 -7.49 -1.26
C GLU A 429 -27.53 -7.08 -0.18
N THR A 430 -26.23 -7.14 -0.49
CA THR A 430 -25.15 -6.71 0.41
C THR A 430 -25.20 -5.21 0.63
N GLN A 431 -25.38 -4.41 -0.42
CA GLN A 431 -25.52 -2.96 -0.31
C GLN A 431 -26.79 -2.56 0.45
N LYS A 432 -27.90 -3.27 0.26
CA LYS A 432 -29.13 -3.10 1.06
C LYS A 432 -28.86 -3.41 2.52
N SER A 433 -28.19 -4.52 2.82
CA SER A 433 -27.81 -4.92 4.20
C SER A 433 -26.88 -3.89 4.86
N VAL A 434 -25.91 -3.36 4.11
CA VAL A 434 -24.98 -2.31 4.57
C VAL A 434 -25.68 -0.97 4.77
N LYS A 435 -26.66 -0.62 3.92
CA LYS A 435 -27.44 0.63 4.06
C LYS A 435 -28.50 0.55 5.17
N SER A 436 -29.07 -0.62 5.44
CA SER A 436 -30.05 -0.83 6.51
C SER A 436 -29.41 -0.96 7.90
N GLY A 437 -28.14 -1.37 7.96
CA GLY A 437 -27.32 -1.28 9.17
C GLY A 437 -26.96 0.18 9.44
N ARG A 438 -27.46 0.76 10.53
CA ARG A 438 -27.11 2.11 10.95
C ARG A 438 -25.61 2.21 11.26
N GLY A 439 -24.78 2.66 10.32
CA GLY A 439 -23.46 3.27 10.57
C GLY A 439 -22.38 2.44 11.28
N ASP A 440 -22.69 1.23 11.71
CA ASP A 440 -21.74 0.29 12.28
C ASP A 440 -20.85 -0.25 11.15
N GLY A 441 -19.60 -0.62 11.46
CA GLY A 441 -18.75 -1.31 10.49
C GLY A 441 -19.46 -2.52 9.89
N LEU A 442 -18.89 -3.15 8.84
CA LEU A 442 -19.37 -4.45 8.35
C LEU A 442 -19.58 -5.37 9.56
N ASN A 443 -20.83 -5.56 10.00
CA ASN A 443 -21.12 -6.50 11.07
C ASN A 443 -20.62 -7.88 10.62
N ALA A 444 -20.34 -8.80 11.54
CA ALA A 444 -19.77 -10.11 11.20
C ALA A 444 -20.52 -10.79 10.03
N LEU A 445 -21.85 -10.63 9.98
CA LEU A 445 -22.72 -11.12 8.90
C LEU A 445 -22.44 -10.45 7.53
N ALA A 446 -22.28 -9.13 7.48
CA ALA A 446 -21.99 -8.39 6.27
C ALA A 446 -20.54 -8.60 5.80
N MET A 447 -19.61 -8.82 6.74
CA MET A 447 -18.25 -9.25 6.43
C MET A 447 -18.25 -10.65 5.79
N ASP A 448 -19.02 -11.59 6.34
CA ASP A 448 -19.17 -12.94 5.78
C ASP A 448 -19.77 -12.90 4.36
N LYS A 449 -20.79 -12.07 4.12
CA LYS A 449 -21.37 -11.88 2.77
C LYS A 449 -20.37 -11.26 1.80
N THR A 450 -19.68 -10.18 2.20
CA THR A 450 -18.68 -9.49 1.36
C THR A 450 -17.55 -10.44 1.00
N TRP A 451 -17.04 -11.19 1.98
CA TRP A 451 -15.99 -12.17 1.77
C TRP A 451 -16.47 -13.29 0.84
N LEU A 452 -17.65 -13.88 1.10
CA LEU A 452 -18.24 -14.91 0.24
C LEU A 452 -18.37 -14.44 -1.21
N ILE A 453 -18.94 -13.25 -1.46
CA ILE A 453 -19.12 -12.69 -2.81
C ILE A 453 -17.76 -12.52 -3.50
N SER A 454 -16.79 -11.93 -2.81
CA SER A 454 -15.44 -11.74 -3.35
C SER A 454 -14.76 -13.06 -3.70
N GLN A 455 -14.99 -14.11 -2.91
CA GLN A 455 -14.41 -15.44 -3.13
C GLN A 455 -15.06 -16.16 -4.30
N ILE A 456 -16.39 -16.16 -4.37
CA ILE A 456 -17.14 -16.73 -5.50
C ILE A 456 -16.73 -16.05 -6.81
N ALA A 457 -16.68 -14.72 -6.81
CA ALA A 457 -16.24 -13.94 -7.96
C ALA A 457 -14.79 -14.26 -8.36
N ARG A 458 -13.88 -14.38 -7.38
CA ARG A 458 -12.48 -14.75 -7.65
C ARG A 458 -12.36 -16.16 -8.24
N GLU A 459 -13.02 -17.16 -7.64
CA GLU A 459 -12.98 -18.54 -8.11
C GLU A 459 -13.51 -18.67 -9.54
N PHE A 460 -14.60 -17.96 -9.86
CA PHE A 460 -15.12 -17.88 -11.22
C PHE A 460 -14.10 -17.27 -12.17
N LEU A 461 -13.50 -16.12 -11.82
CA LEU A 461 -12.54 -15.43 -12.68
C LEU A 461 -11.23 -16.21 -12.90
N VAL A 462 -10.80 -17.01 -11.92
CA VAL A 462 -9.56 -17.79 -12.01
C VAL A 462 -9.76 -19.13 -12.70
N THR A 463 -10.86 -19.84 -12.41
CA THR A 463 -11.07 -21.22 -12.88
C THR A 463 -12.01 -21.34 -14.08
N GLY A 464 -12.75 -20.29 -14.40
CA GLY A 464 -13.84 -20.34 -15.39
C GLY A 464 -15.02 -21.21 -14.92
N THR A 465 -15.05 -21.66 -13.66
CA THR A 465 -16.11 -22.50 -13.11
C THR A 465 -16.64 -21.97 -11.79
N THR A 466 -17.95 -22.00 -11.61
CA THR A 466 -18.64 -21.80 -10.32
C THR A 466 -18.82 -23.14 -9.62
N LYS A 467 -17.73 -23.84 -9.28
CA LYS A 467 -17.82 -24.97 -8.33
C LYS A 467 -17.92 -24.45 -6.89
N VAL A 468 -18.88 -23.57 -6.63
CA VAL A 468 -19.27 -23.23 -5.26
C VAL A 468 -20.18 -24.36 -4.82
N ARG A 469 -19.63 -25.35 -4.11
CA ARG A 469 -20.47 -26.36 -3.45
C ARG A 469 -21.40 -25.61 -2.49
N SER A 470 -22.70 -25.82 -2.70
CA SER A 470 -23.84 -25.25 -1.98
C SER A 470 -23.64 -25.17 -0.47
#